data_AF-A0A518CP97-F1
#
_entry.id   AF-A0A518CP97-F1
#
_cell.length_a   1.000
_cell.length_b   1.000
_cell.length_c   1.000
_cell.angle_alpha   90.00
_cell.angle_beta   90.00
_cell.angle_gamma   90.00
#
_symmetry.space_group_name_H-M   'P 1'
#
loop_
_entity.id
_entity.type
_entity.pdbx_description
1 polymer ?
#
loop_
_entity_poly.entity_id
_entity_poly.type
_entity_poly.pdbx_seq_one_letter_code
_entity_poly.pdbx_strand_id
1 'polypeptide(L)'
;MTFETELPKSNSLSIWQTYLGLTVALVLSILVSVAHSQDSSSETETATSVPLWKLTYRDHEGKSVTTEGRILTRAADGGLLLERRDGYLLNVIPDAIIEQQQTTSDFSYLTSDELATSLQQELGTGFLTHQTEHYVLLSELSPDYTEWAGTLLEQMYGQFFREWSKAELKLHEPRCPLPILLFQDRERFQEYVKTELLQDTLPNQGFYSVRTNRVVLIDLAEGKTWLEARNARAGDQQLAEAMLNTSTIVHEGVHQLCYNTGMLARFSDAPLWLSEGIALYFETPSQRSRTGWGGSGRINNSRLFRFRDFMDKERPDNSLTTLISSNSRLEQQETALNAYAESWLFTSFLMKRRRQNLETYLKSLGEKTPFVWDDTAKRTSDFEAAFGKEWEDLEKEFLNFVRRLRPSR
;
A
#
# COMPACT_ATOMS: atom_id res chain seq x y z
N MET A 1 -52.24 29.63 -20.10
CA MET A 1 -52.22 28.18 -19.82
C MET A 1 -50.87 27.65 -20.28
N THR A 2 -49.91 27.73 -19.37
CA THR A 2 -48.53 27.23 -19.52
C THR A 2 -48.46 25.93 -18.74
N PHE A 3 -48.17 24.83 -19.41
CA PHE A 3 -47.97 23.53 -18.79
C PHE A 3 -46.56 23.47 -18.21
N GLU A 4 -46.47 23.50 -16.88
CA GLU A 4 -45.31 23.01 -16.12
C GLU A 4 -45.30 21.48 -16.19
N THR A 5 -44.23 20.91 -16.74
CA THR A 5 -43.92 19.48 -16.56
C THR A 5 -42.75 19.38 -15.59
N GLU A 6 -43.07 19.02 -14.35
CA GLU A 6 -42.12 18.63 -13.31
C GLU A 6 -41.32 17.40 -13.78
N LEU A 7 -40.00 17.54 -13.82
CA LEU A 7 -39.07 16.41 -13.94
C LEU A 7 -38.92 15.74 -12.57
N PRO A 8 -38.91 14.40 -12.49
CA PRO A 8 -38.74 13.70 -11.22
C PRO A 8 -37.31 13.89 -10.71
N LYS A 9 -37.19 14.36 -9.46
CA LYS A 9 -35.94 14.40 -8.69
C LYS A 9 -35.44 12.97 -8.48
N SER A 10 -34.42 12.55 -9.23
CA SER A 10 -33.66 11.35 -8.90
C SER A 10 -32.74 11.65 -7.72
N ASN A 11 -33.00 11.01 -6.58
CA ASN A 11 -32.07 10.93 -5.47
C ASN A 11 -30.93 9.97 -5.84
N SER A 12 -29.94 10.44 -6.59
CA SER A 12 -28.64 9.77 -6.73
C SER A 12 -27.61 10.46 -5.81
N LEU A 13 -27.83 10.33 -4.50
CA LEU A 13 -26.81 10.67 -3.50
C LEU A 13 -25.74 9.57 -3.50
N SER A 14 -24.62 9.93 -4.11
CA SER A 14 -23.27 9.34 -4.10
C SER A 14 -23.03 8.00 -3.38
N ILE A 15 -22.70 6.99 -4.19
CA ILE A 15 -22.04 5.72 -3.82
C ILE A 15 -20.63 5.92 -3.18
N TRP A 16 -20.13 7.16 -3.15
CA TRP A 16 -18.79 7.54 -2.66
C TRP A 16 -18.70 7.89 -1.16
N GLN A 17 -19.82 7.89 -0.42
CA GLN A 17 -19.86 8.48 0.92
C GLN A 17 -19.61 7.51 2.10
N THR A 18 -19.45 6.20 1.88
CA THR A 18 -19.49 5.24 3.01
C THR A 18 -18.23 4.42 3.34
N TYR A 19 -17.13 4.44 2.58
CA TYR A 19 -16.25 3.24 2.60
C TYR A 19 -14.72 3.40 2.60
N LEU A 20 -14.12 4.48 3.11
CA LEU A 20 -12.65 4.63 3.07
C LEU A 20 -11.97 5.00 4.40
N GLY A 21 -12.62 4.81 5.55
CA GLY A 21 -12.16 5.41 6.81
C GLY A 21 -11.47 4.52 7.84
N LEU A 22 -11.35 3.19 7.70
CA LEU A 22 -11.07 2.32 8.86
C LEU A 22 -10.11 1.15 8.56
N THR A 23 -8.98 1.40 7.91
CA THR A 23 -7.98 0.35 7.60
C THR A 23 -6.78 0.28 8.54
N VAL A 24 -6.68 1.08 9.61
CA VAL A 24 -5.49 1.04 10.51
C VAL A 24 -5.85 1.22 11.99
N ALA A 25 -5.93 0.11 12.73
CA ALA A 25 -5.65 -0.05 14.16
C ALA A 25 -5.66 -1.57 14.43
N LEU A 26 -4.71 -2.23 15.09
CA LEU A 26 -4.07 -1.94 16.36
C LEU A 26 -2.92 -2.96 16.53
N VAL A 27 -1.71 -2.56 16.93
CA VAL A 27 -0.75 -3.49 17.57
C VAL A 27 -0.12 -2.79 18.77
N LEU A 28 -0.27 -3.45 19.93
CA LEU A 28 0.20 -3.05 21.25
C LEU A 28 1.68 -2.63 21.28
N SER A 29 1.95 -1.56 22.02
CA SER A 29 3.26 -1.00 22.29
C SER A 29 4.11 -1.93 23.17
N ILE A 30 5.29 -2.34 22.69
CA ILE A 30 6.38 -2.85 23.54
C ILE A 30 7.59 -1.96 23.28
N LEU A 31 8.10 -1.34 24.35
CA LEU A 31 9.29 -0.49 24.31
C LEU A 31 10.53 -1.35 24.03
N VAL A 32 11.20 -1.10 22.91
CA VAL A 32 12.49 -1.70 22.57
C VAL A 32 13.55 -0.61 22.66
N SER A 33 14.54 -0.77 23.54
CA SER A 33 15.76 0.05 23.56
C SER A 33 16.91 -0.76 22.96
N VAL A 34 17.58 -0.24 21.93
CA VAL A 34 18.80 -0.84 21.36
C VAL A 34 19.91 0.20 21.31
N ALA A 35 21.07 -0.18 21.85
CA ALA A 35 22.31 0.60 21.81
C ALA A 35 22.92 0.54 20.40
N HIS A 36 23.29 1.70 19.87
CA HIS A 36 23.92 1.85 18.55
C HIS A 36 25.40 1.44 18.60
N SER A 37 25.83 0.62 17.64
CA SER A 37 27.23 0.58 17.18
C SER A 37 27.25 0.98 15.71
N GLN A 38 27.76 2.18 15.45
CA GLN A 38 28.12 2.61 14.10
C GLN A 38 29.39 1.88 13.68
N ASP A 39 29.38 1.25 12.52
CA ASP A 39 30.60 1.11 11.73
C ASP A 39 30.26 1.32 10.26
N SER A 40 30.85 2.38 9.71
CA SER A 40 30.79 2.73 8.30
C SER A 40 32.14 2.43 7.68
N SER A 41 32.21 1.42 6.82
CA SER A 41 33.28 1.34 5.83
C SER A 41 32.81 0.53 4.63
N SER A 42 33.05 1.11 3.45
CA SER A 42 32.83 0.50 2.14
C SER A 42 33.68 -0.77 2.00
N GLU A 43 33.03 -1.93 1.99
CA GLU A 43 33.66 -3.20 1.63
C GLU A 43 32.85 -3.88 0.51
N THR A 44 33.60 -4.47 -0.40
CA THR A 44 33.13 -5.23 -1.55
C THR A 44 32.26 -6.38 -1.03
N GLU A 45 30.95 -6.39 -1.31
CA GLU A 45 30.00 -7.43 -0.87
C GLU A 45 30.42 -8.81 -1.41
N THR A 46 31.25 -9.53 -0.65
CA THR A 46 31.12 -10.98 -0.59
C THR A 46 29.77 -11.25 0.04
N ALA A 47 28.82 -11.79 -0.74
CA ALA A 47 27.49 -12.13 -0.26
C ALA A 47 27.58 -13.06 0.96
N THR A 48 27.52 -12.49 2.16
CA THR A 48 27.41 -13.22 3.41
C THR A 48 26.13 -14.02 3.36
N SER A 49 26.24 -15.34 3.45
CA SER A 49 25.07 -16.21 3.43
C SER A 49 24.21 -15.92 4.65
N VAL A 50 22.91 -15.76 4.42
CA VAL A 50 21.94 -15.50 5.51
C VAL A 50 21.47 -16.85 6.04
N PRO A 51 21.59 -17.16 7.33
CA PRO A 51 21.22 -18.47 7.84
C PRO A 51 19.69 -18.69 7.81
N LEU A 52 19.27 -19.88 7.40
CA LEU A 52 17.89 -20.33 7.54
C LEU A 52 17.68 -20.93 8.93
N TRP A 53 16.63 -20.49 9.61
CA TRP A 53 16.23 -20.95 10.93
C TRP A 53 14.93 -21.72 10.84
N LYS A 54 14.86 -22.83 11.59
CA LYS A 54 13.64 -23.56 11.89
C LYS A 54 13.14 -23.13 13.26
N LEU A 55 11.91 -22.62 13.32
CA LEU A 55 11.27 -22.10 14.52
C LEU A 55 10.01 -22.90 14.81
N THR A 56 9.93 -23.46 16.02
CA THR A 56 8.70 -24.07 16.55
C THR A 56 8.13 -23.16 17.63
N TYR A 57 6.86 -22.78 17.52
CA TYR A 57 6.19 -21.84 18.41
C TYR A 57 4.71 -22.23 18.63
N ARG A 58 4.09 -21.66 19.66
CA ARG A 58 2.63 -21.73 19.86
C ARG A 58 1.96 -20.58 19.12
N ASP A 59 1.03 -20.90 18.23
CA ASP A 59 0.20 -19.89 17.57
C ASP A 59 -0.88 -19.31 18.51
N HIS A 60 -1.72 -18.42 17.97
CA HIS A 60 -2.80 -17.76 18.72
C HIS A 60 -3.90 -18.73 19.20
N GLU A 61 -4.01 -19.91 18.61
CA GLU A 61 -4.91 -20.98 19.05
C GLU A 61 -4.24 -21.92 20.08
N GLY A 62 -2.98 -21.66 20.43
CA GLY A 62 -2.18 -22.47 21.34
C GLY A 62 -1.60 -23.73 20.69
N LYS A 63 -1.74 -23.90 19.38
CA LYS A 63 -1.22 -25.05 18.64
C LYS A 63 0.26 -24.88 18.36
N SER A 64 1.01 -25.97 18.47
CA SER A 64 2.42 -26.01 18.09
C SER A 64 2.55 -25.99 16.56
N VAL A 65 3.22 -24.97 16.04
CA VAL A 65 3.49 -24.78 14.61
C VAL A 65 4.99 -24.66 14.39
N THR A 66 5.49 -25.27 13.32
CA THR A 66 6.89 -25.17 12.91
C THR A 66 6.98 -24.46 11.57
N THR A 67 7.88 -23.49 11.46
CA THR A 67 8.12 -22.73 10.22
C THR A 67 9.61 -22.51 9.99
N GLU A 68 9.98 -22.10 8.79
CA GLU A 68 11.34 -21.80 8.40
C GLU A 68 11.46 -20.40 7.83
N GLY A 69 12.53 -19.70 8.19
CA GLY A 69 12.78 -18.34 7.73
C GLY A 69 14.08 -17.75 8.24
N ARG A 70 14.34 -16.49 7.93
CA ARG A 70 15.46 -15.73 8.48
C ARG A 70 14.98 -14.86 9.64
N ILE A 71 15.81 -14.72 10.67
CA ILE A 71 15.52 -13.83 11.79
C ILE A 71 15.95 -12.41 11.37
N LEU A 72 15.00 -11.48 11.32
CA LEU A 72 15.24 -10.08 10.98
C LEU A 72 15.69 -9.26 12.18
N THR A 73 15.03 -9.48 13.33
CA THR A 73 15.41 -8.83 14.58
C THR A 73 15.05 -9.69 15.79
N ARG A 74 15.80 -9.50 16.87
CA ARG A 74 15.51 -10.03 18.20
C ARG A 74 15.19 -8.85 19.11
N ALA A 75 14.00 -8.85 19.69
CA ALA A 75 13.60 -7.86 20.67
C ALA A 75 14.36 -8.07 21.99
N ALA A 76 14.52 -7.01 22.78
CA ALA A 76 15.27 -7.04 24.03
C ALA A 76 14.64 -7.97 25.09
N ASP A 77 13.33 -8.21 25.00
CA ASP A 77 12.57 -9.15 25.83
C ASP A 77 12.70 -10.61 25.38
N GLY A 78 13.39 -10.88 24.25
CA GLY A 78 13.56 -12.21 23.67
C GLY A 78 12.60 -12.52 22.52
N GLY A 79 11.70 -11.60 22.14
CA GLY A 79 10.79 -11.75 21.02
C GLY A 79 11.52 -11.78 19.67
N LEU A 80 10.88 -12.32 18.63
CA LEU A 80 11.49 -12.53 17.33
C LEU A 80 10.61 -12.00 16.20
N LEU A 81 11.23 -11.29 15.27
CA LEU A 81 10.67 -11.10 13.94
C LEU A 81 11.38 -12.05 12.97
N LEU A 82 10.63 -13.03 12.46
CA LEU A 82 11.09 -13.98 11.46
C LEU A 82 10.42 -13.71 10.12
N GLU A 83 11.21 -13.65 9.05
CA GLU A 83 10.71 -13.60 7.68
C GLU A 83 10.78 -14.99 7.06
N ARG A 84 9.63 -15.55 6.72
CA ARG A 84 9.51 -16.82 6.00
C ARG A 84 9.99 -16.68 4.55
N ARG A 85 10.25 -17.81 3.90
CA ARG A 85 10.69 -17.87 2.50
C ARG A 85 9.68 -17.29 1.50
N ASP A 86 8.41 -17.23 1.86
CA ASP A 86 7.32 -16.61 1.06
C ASP A 86 7.15 -15.11 1.33
N GLY A 87 8.01 -14.50 2.17
CA GLY A 87 7.92 -13.09 2.55
C GLY A 87 6.92 -12.79 3.67
N TYR A 88 6.33 -13.82 4.30
CA TYR A 88 5.52 -13.63 5.50
C TYR A 88 6.38 -13.18 6.67
N LEU A 89 5.98 -12.09 7.33
CA LEU A 89 6.63 -11.59 8.54
C LEU A 89 5.88 -12.08 9.79
N LEU A 90 6.53 -12.96 10.52
CA LEU A 90 6.05 -13.58 11.74
C LEU A 90 6.67 -12.91 12.95
N ASN A 91 5.83 -12.26 13.77
CA ASN A 91 6.22 -11.81 15.10
C ASN A 91 5.88 -12.90 16.13
N VAL A 92 6.87 -13.33 16.93
CA VAL A 92 6.69 -14.33 17.97
C VAL A 92 7.18 -13.76 19.31
N ILE A 93 6.27 -13.69 20.28
CA ILE A 93 6.59 -13.28 21.65
C ILE A 93 7.44 -14.35 22.35
N PRO A 94 8.29 -13.99 23.33
CA PRO A 94 9.20 -14.93 24.00
C PRO A 94 8.50 -16.21 24.50
N ASP A 95 7.37 -16.06 25.20
CA ASP A 95 6.64 -17.16 25.84
C ASP A 95 5.97 -18.14 24.86
N ALA A 96 5.84 -17.73 23.60
CA ALA A 96 5.31 -18.58 22.53
C ALA A 96 6.40 -19.45 21.89
N ILE A 97 7.67 -19.13 22.06
CA ILE A 97 8.77 -19.87 21.42
C ILE A 97 9.01 -21.19 22.15
N ILE A 98 8.92 -22.30 21.40
CA ILE A 98 9.18 -23.66 21.91
C ILE A 98 10.62 -24.07 21.60
N GLU A 99 11.04 -23.91 20.35
CA GLU A 99 12.36 -24.35 19.88
C GLU A 99 12.86 -23.49 18.71
N GLN A 100 14.17 -23.23 18.67
CA GLN A 100 14.84 -22.53 17.58
C GLN A 100 16.09 -23.32 17.19
N GLN A 101 16.21 -23.63 15.91
CA GLN A 101 17.38 -24.34 15.38
C GLN A 101 17.84 -23.68 14.08
N GLN A 102 19.12 -23.30 14.02
CA GLN A 102 19.74 -22.93 12.75
C GLN A 102 19.89 -24.20 11.90
N THR A 103 19.43 -24.14 10.65
CA THR A 103 19.54 -25.26 9.71
C THR A 103 20.95 -25.29 9.07
N THR A 104 21.25 -26.36 8.33
CA THR A 104 22.49 -26.46 7.53
C THR A 104 22.41 -25.70 6.21
N SER A 105 21.22 -25.20 5.85
CA SER A 105 20.96 -24.49 4.61
C SER A 105 20.95 -22.98 4.84
N ASP A 106 21.26 -22.22 3.80
CA ASP A 106 21.07 -20.78 3.80
C ASP A 106 19.64 -20.41 3.42
N PHE A 107 19.20 -19.25 3.86
CA PHE A 107 17.91 -18.69 3.52
C PHE A 107 17.88 -18.27 2.05
N SER A 108 16.85 -18.72 1.36
CA SER A 108 16.46 -18.20 0.05
C SER A 108 14.96 -18.01 0.00
N TYR A 109 14.51 -16.98 -0.71
CA TYR A 109 13.09 -16.82 -1.00
C TYR A 109 12.57 -17.98 -1.87
N LEU A 110 11.28 -18.22 -1.83
CA LEU A 110 10.63 -19.12 -2.77
C LEU A 110 10.80 -18.59 -4.20
N THR A 111 11.03 -19.48 -5.15
CA THR A 111 10.93 -19.16 -6.57
C THR A 111 9.47 -18.89 -6.95
N SER A 112 9.21 -18.33 -8.14
CA SER A 112 7.83 -18.08 -8.60
C SER A 112 6.99 -19.37 -8.64
N ASP A 113 7.57 -20.49 -9.07
CA ASP A 113 6.91 -21.81 -9.10
C ASP A 113 6.62 -22.37 -7.70
N GLU A 114 7.59 -22.25 -6.78
CA GLU A 114 7.43 -22.67 -5.39
C GLU A 114 6.35 -21.83 -4.69
N LEU A 115 6.37 -20.51 -4.90
CA LEU A 115 5.39 -19.58 -4.34
C LEU A 115 3.99 -19.86 -4.90
N ALA A 116 3.85 -20.03 -6.22
CA ALA A 116 2.59 -20.40 -6.85
C ALA A 116 2.03 -21.71 -6.28
N THR A 117 2.88 -22.73 -6.17
CA THR A 117 2.50 -24.04 -5.61
C THR A 117 2.04 -23.91 -4.17
N SER A 118 2.78 -23.17 -3.34
CA SER A 118 2.45 -22.93 -1.93
C SER A 118 1.11 -22.20 -1.78
N LEU A 119 0.88 -21.15 -2.57
CA LEU A 119 -0.36 -20.38 -2.51
C LEU A 119 -1.55 -21.19 -3.04
N GLN A 120 -1.36 -22.02 -4.07
CA GLN A 120 -2.42 -22.88 -4.59
C GLN A 120 -2.84 -23.94 -3.56
N GLN A 121 -1.88 -24.48 -2.80
CA GLN A 121 -2.15 -25.40 -1.70
C GLN A 121 -2.90 -24.71 -0.55
N GLU A 122 -2.55 -23.46 -0.24
CA GLU A 122 -3.20 -22.67 0.80
C GLU A 122 -4.63 -22.28 0.43
N LEU A 123 -4.84 -21.76 -0.78
CA LEU A 123 -6.14 -21.25 -1.22
C LEU A 123 -7.09 -22.35 -1.68
N GLY A 124 -6.57 -23.47 -2.18
CA GLY A 124 -7.34 -24.60 -2.68
C GLY A 124 -7.77 -24.45 -4.14
N THR A 125 -8.90 -25.08 -4.50
CA THR A 125 -9.41 -25.10 -5.88
C THR A 125 -10.08 -23.77 -6.27
N GLY A 126 -10.22 -23.52 -7.57
CA GLY A 126 -10.93 -22.35 -8.11
C GLY A 126 -10.04 -21.17 -8.47
N PHE A 127 -8.75 -21.21 -8.08
CA PHE A 127 -7.75 -20.25 -8.53
C PHE A 127 -6.95 -20.82 -9.70
N LEU A 128 -6.79 -20.03 -10.76
CA LEU A 128 -5.76 -20.24 -11.77
C LEU A 128 -4.49 -19.48 -11.37
N THR A 129 -3.33 -20.00 -11.77
CA THR A 129 -2.04 -19.36 -11.58
C THR A 129 -1.60 -18.67 -12.87
N HIS A 130 -1.11 -17.43 -12.75
CA HIS A 130 -0.40 -16.71 -13.81
C HIS A 130 0.87 -16.08 -13.24
N GLN A 131 2.01 -16.29 -13.88
CA GLN A 131 3.29 -15.72 -13.46
C GLN A 131 3.79 -14.73 -14.50
N THR A 132 4.39 -13.64 -14.03
CA THR A 132 5.09 -12.65 -14.85
C THR A 132 6.57 -12.61 -14.42
N GLU A 133 7.32 -11.60 -14.89
CA GLU A 133 8.73 -11.42 -14.47
C GLU A 133 8.84 -11.16 -12.97
N HIS A 134 7.96 -10.32 -12.42
CA HIS A 134 8.03 -9.89 -11.02
C HIS A 134 6.88 -10.41 -10.13
N TYR A 135 5.78 -10.91 -10.70
CA TYR A 135 4.56 -11.22 -9.96
C TYR A 135 4.11 -12.68 -10.10
N VAL A 136 3.46 -13.17 -9.04
CA VAL A 136 2.73 -14.46 -9.03
C VAL A 136 1.27 -14.17 -8.69
N LEU A 137 0.38 -14.37 -9.66
CA LEU A 137 -1.05 -14.12 -9.54
C LEU A 137 -1.79 -15.44 -9.31
N LEU A 138 -2.64 -15.49 -8.30
CA LEU A 138 -3.67 -16.51 -8.14
C LEU A 138 -5.03 -15.85 -8.29
N SER A 139 -5.82 -16.30 -9.26
CA SER A 139 -7.03 -15.59 -9.70
C SER A 139 -8.22 -16.52 -9.88
N GLU A 140 -9.39 -16.12 -9.38
CA GLU A 140 -10.68 -16.76 -9.69
C GLU A 140 -11.28 -16.28 -11.01
N LEU A 141 -10.69 -15.23 -11.61
CA LEU A 141 -11.17 -14.59 -12.83
C LEU A 141 -10.70 -15.37 -14.07
N SER A 142 -11.17 -14.95 -15.25
CA SER A 142 -10.78 -15.58 -16.51
C SER A 142 -9.26 -15.50 -16.76
N PRO A 143 -8.69 -16.40 -17.58
CA PRO A 143 -7.30 -16.32 -18.00
C PRO A 143 -6.96 -14.96 -18.63
N ASP A 144 -7.82 -14.45 -19.51
CA ASP A 144 -7.62 -13.17 -20.21
C ASP A 144 -7.59 -11.97 -19.24
N TYR A 145 -8.49 -11.95 -18.25
CA TYR A 145 -8.47 -10.90 -17.22
C TYR A 145 -7.19 -10.99 -16.38
N THR A 146 -6.78 -12.21 -16.01
CA THR A 146 -5.60 -12.42 -15.17
C THR A 146 -4.32 -12.01 -15.89
N GLU A 147 -4.19 -12.32 -17.19
CA GLU A 147 -3.08 -11.87 -18.03
C GLU A 147 -3.07 -10.33 -18.18
N TRP A 148 -4.25 -9.72 -18.34
CA TRP A 148 -4.38 -8.26 -18.35
C TRP A 148 -3.92 -7.63 -17.04
N ALA A 149 -4.30 -8.20 -15.89
CA ALA A 149 -3.90 -7.72 -14.57
C ALA A 149 -2.38 -7.83 -14.38
N GLY A 150 -1.77 -8.96 -14.78
CA GLY A 150 -0.32 -9.14 -14.80
C GLY A 150 0.39 -8.10 -15.66
N THR A 151 -0.12 -7.84 -16.87
CA THR A 151 0.40 -6.80 -17.76
C THR A 151 0.33 -5.40 -17.14
N LEU A 152 -0.78 -5.08 -16.46
CA LEU A 152 -0.96 -3.80 -15.76
C LEU A 152 0.07 -3.64 -14.62
N LEU A 153 0.27 -4.68 -13.82
CA LEU A 153 1.24 -4.69 -12.71
C LEU A 153 2.69 -4.52 -13.19
N GLU A 154 3.06 -5.16 -14.31
CA GLU A 154 4.39 -4.99 -14.91
C GLU A 154 4.61 -3.58 -15.47
N GLN A 155 3.58 -3.00 -16.10
CA GLN A 155 3.64 -1.60 -16.55
C GLN A 155 3.81 -0.64 -15.36
N MET A 156 3.09 -0.89 -14.27
CA MET A 156 3.19 -0.14 -13.02
C MET A 156 4.58 -0.28 -12.41
N TYR A 157 5.13 -1.49 -12.31
CA TYR A 157 6.49 -1.76 -11.83
C TYR A 157 7.51 -0.91 -12.58
N GLY A 158 7.52 -1.00 -13.91
CA GLY A 158 8.47 -0.24 -14.72
C GLY A 158 8.32 1.28 -14.56
N GLN A 159 7.08 1.77 -14.41
CA GLN A 159 6.85 3.20 -14.20
C GLN A 159 7.28 3.66 -12.80
N PHE A 160 7.08 2.84 -11.77
CA PHE A 160 7.52 3.11 -10.41
C PHE A 160 9.04 3.34 -10.39
N PHE A 161 9.83 2.41 -10.92
CA PHE A 161 11.28 2.59 -10.97
C PHE A 161 11.71 3.77 -11.86
N ARG A 162 11.02 4.02 -12.99
CA ARG A 162 11.30 5.21 -13.81
C ARG A 162 11.09 6.51 -13.05
N GLU A 163 10.05 6.62 -12.22
CA GLU A 163 9.75 7.80 -11.39
C GLU A 163 10.90 8.12 -10.42
N TRP A 164 11.64 7.11 -9.95
CA TRP A 164 12.73 7.26 -8.99
C TRP A 164 14.13 7.06 -9.59
N SER A 165 14.24 6.78 -10.89
CA SER A 165 15.52 6.47 -11.57
C SER A 165 16.60 7.57 -11.48
N LYS A 166 16.19 8.83 -11.28
CA LYS A 166 17.10 9.98 -11.11
C LYS A 166 17.08 10.56 -9.69
N ALA A 167 16.42 9.87 -8.76
CA ALA A 167 16.32 10.28 -7.37
C ALA A 167 17.63 9.98 -6.62
N GLU A 168 17.90 10.75 -5.56
CA GLU A 168 18.93 10.41 -4.58
C GLU A 168 18.50 9.22 -3.70
N LEU A 169 17.18 9.04 -3.54
CA LEU A 169 16.59 7.85 -2.92
C LEU A 169 16.90 6.61 -3.79
N LYS A 170 17.83 5.77 -3.33
CA LYS A 170 18.23 4.53 -4.00
C LYS A 170 17.25 3.42 -3.65
N LEU A 171 16.36 3.12 -4.60
CA LEU A 171 15.50 1.95 -4.52
C LEU A 171 16.25 0.70 -4.99
N HIS A 172 15.95 -0.44 -4.37
CA HIS A 172 16.37 -1.75 -4.86
C HIS A 172 15.17 -2.50 -5.46
N GLU A 173 15.43 -3.48 -6.32
CA GLU A 173 14.38 -4.38 -6.81
C GLU A 173 13.84 -5.28 -5.68
N PRO A 174 12.55 -5.68 -5.72
CA PRO A 174 12.04 -6.69 -4.80
C PRO A 174 12.89 -7.96 -4.82
N ARG A 175 13.16 -8.50 -3.63
CA ARG A 175 14.06 -9.66 -3.47
C ARG A 175 13.36 -11.01 -3.74
N CYS A 176 12.05 -10.99 -3.92
CA CYS A 176 11.21 -12.15 -4.13
C CYS A 176 10.07 -11.83 -5.11
N PRO A 177 9.48 -12.86 -5.75
CA PRO A 177 8.27 -12.69 -6.54
C PRO A 177 7.14 -12.11 -5.69
N LEU A 178 6.37 -11.19 -6.28
CA LEU A 178 5.33 -10.43 -5.60
C LEU A 178 3.96 -11.11 -5.74
N PRO A 179 3.34 -11.57 -4.63
CA PRO A 179 2.09 -12.32 -4.69
C PRO A 179 0.87 -11.40 -4.81
N ILE A 180 -0.04 -11.77 -5.71
CA ILE A 180 -1.30 -11.08 -5.98
C ILE A 180 -2.44 -12.11 -5.95
N LEU A 181 -3.48 -11.83 -5.16
CA LEU A 181 -4.68 -12.66 -5.06
C LEU A 181 -5.87 -11.90 -5.64
N LEU A 182 -6.52 -12.47 -6.66
CA LEU A 182 -7.70 -11.90 -7.31
C LEU A 182 -8.91 -12.77 -7.04
N PHE A 183 -9.81 -12.29 -6.20
CA PHE A 183 -11.08 -12.94 -5.90
C PHE A 183 -12.15 -12.45 -6.86
N GLN A 184 -13.05 -13.35 -7.23
CA GLN A 184 -14.33 -13.04 -7.86
C GLN A 184 -15.47 -13.23 -6.86
N ASP A 185 -15.34 -14.22 -5.97
CA ASP A 185 -16.33 -14.52 -4.94
C ASP A 185 -16.16 -13.59 -3.73
N ARG A 186 -17.21 -12.81 -3.44
CA ARG A 186 -17.20 -11.83 -2.34
C ARG A 186 -17.23 -12.49 -0.97
N GLU A 187 -17.87 -13.65 -0.80
CA GLU A 187 -17.92 -14.37 0.47
C GLU A 187 -16.54 -14.95 0.79
N ARG A 188 -15.90 -15.61 -0.18
CA ARG A 188 -14.56 -16.16 -0.04
C ARG A 188 -13.52 -15.07 0.19
N PHE A 189 -13.63 -13.93 -0.49
CA PHE A 189 -12.80 -12.75 -0.21
C PHE A 189 -12.97 -12.31 1.25
N GLN A 190 -14.21 -12.14 1.73
CA GLN A 190 -14.47 -11.73 3.10
C GLN A 190 -13.96 -12.74 4.14
N GLU A 191 -14.09 -14.04 3.89
CA GLU A 191 -13.53 -15.09 4.72
C GLU A 191 -12.00 -14.99 4.79
N TYR A 192 -11.34 -14.83 3.64
CA TYR A 192 -9.90 -14.63 3.57
C TYR A 192 -9.45 -13.36 4.30
N VAL A 193 -10.18 -12.25 4.14
CA VAL A 193 -9.82 -10.99 4.82
C VAL A 193 -10.00 -11.11 6.34
N LYS A 194 -11.04 -11.81 6.82
CA LYS A 194 -11.25 -12.03 8.27
C LYS A 194 -10.11 -12.80 8.90
N THR A 195 -9.65 -13.88 8.24
CA THR A 195 -8.54 -14.69 8.75
C THR A 195 -7.21 -13.95 8.68
N GLU A 196 -6.99 -13.16 7.63
CA GLU A 196 -5.76 -12.37 7.48
C GLU A 196 -5.74 -11.15 8.41
N LEU A 197 -6.71 -10.23 8.32
CA LEU A 197 -6.62 -8.97 9.06
C LEU A 197 -6.95 -9.10 10.54
N LEU A 198 -7.68 -10.14 10.96
CA LEU A 198 -8.17 -10.29 12.34
C LEU A 198 -8.87 -9.01 12.85
N GLN A 199 -9.58 -8.32 11.95
CA GLN A 199 -10.27 -7.05 12.20
C GLN A 199 -11.76 -7.18 11.88
N ASP A 200 -12.59 -6.45 12.61
CA ASP A 200 -14.05 -6.45 12.43
C ASP A 200 -14.49 -5.65 11.20
N THR A 201 -13.71 -4.64 10.78
CA THR A 201 -13.96 -3.84 9.58
C THR A 201 -13.02 -4.27 8.47
N LEU A 202 -13.58 -4.69 7.33
CA LEU A 202 -12.81 -5.28 6.23
C LEU A 202 -12.76 -4.31 5.04
N PRO A 203 -11.61 -4.19 4.35
CA PRO A 203 -11.54 -3.48 3.08
C PRO A 203 -12.53 -4.06 2.07
N ASN A 204 -13.21 -3.19 1.32
CA ASN A 204 -14.31 -3.58 0.43
C ASN A 204 -13.90 -3.79 -1.04
N GLN A 205 -12.67 -3.44 -1.39
CA GLN A 205 -12.15 -3.39 -2.77
C GLN A 205 -10.81 -4.12 -2.92
N GLY A 206 -9.97 -4.04 -1.89
CA GLY A 206 -8.69 -4.74 -1.81
C GLY A 206 -7.80 -4.12 -0.75
N PHE A 207 -6.63 -4.74 -0.53
CA PHE A 207 -5.59 -4.24 0.36
C PHE A 207 -4.23 -4.90 0.05
N TYR A 208 -3.15 -4.18 0.35
CA TYR A 208 -1.82 -4.73 0.55
C TYR A 208 -1.60 -5.11 2.02
N SER A 209 -1.17 -6.35 2.29
CA SER A 209 -0.79 -6.81 3.63
C SER A 209 0.71 -6.64 3.86
N VAL A 210 1.06 -5.73 4.78
CA VAL A 210 2.44 -5.62 5.32
C VAL A 210 2.89 -6.88 6.05
N ARG A 211 2.02 -7.86 6.33
CA ARG A 211 2.36 -9.10 7.02
C ARG A 211 2.62 -10.26 6.07
N THR A 212 1.76 -10.48 5.08
CA THR A 212 1.94 -11.57 4.08
C THR A 212 2.67 -11.13 2.82
N ASN A 213 2.90 -9.83 2.64
CA ASN A 213 3.40 -9.23 1.40
C ASN A 213 2.47 -9.36 0.20
N ARG A 214 1.20 -9.71 0.43
CA ARG A 214 0.21 -9.99 -0.61
C ARG A 214 -0.60 -8.74 -0.92
N VAL A 215 -0.87 -8.52 -2.20
CA VAL A 215 -2.00 -7.71 -2.65
C VAL A 215 -3.20 -8.63 -2.79
N VAL A 216 -4.32 -8.26 -2.17
CA VAL A 216 -5.56 -9.04 -2.16
C VAL A 216 -6.67 -8.16 -2.69
N LEU A 217 -7.32 -8.56 -3.77
CA LEU A 217 -8.29 -7.76 -4.50
C LEU A 217 -9.57 -8.55 -4.71
N ILE A 218 -10.72 -7.88 -4.69
CA ILE A 218 -12.00 -8.43 -5.13
C ILE A 218 -12.40 -7.73 -6.42
N ASP A 219 -12.85 -8.50 -7.41
CA ASP A 219 -13.32 -7.96 -8.66
C ASP A 219 -14.55 -7.07 -8.46
N LEU A 220 -14.43 -5.83 -8.95
CA LEU A 220 -15.50 -4.83 -8.92
C LEU A 220 -16.23 -4.70 -10.27
N ALA A 221 -15.74 -5.36 -11.32
CA ALA A 221 -16.15 -5.12 -12.71
C ALA A 221 -16.77 -6.34 -13.40
N GLU A 222 -17.23 -7.33 -12.63
CA GLU A 222 -17.85 -8.57 -13.14
C GLU A 222 -16.95 -9.31 -14.15
N GLY A 223 -15.65 -9.34 -13.89
CA GLY A 223 -14.62 -9.97 -14.70
C GLY A 223 -14.31 -9.24 -16.00
N LYS A 224 -14.77 -7.99 -16.16
CA LYS A 224 -14.52 -7.18 -17.35
C LYS A 224 -13.32 -6.26 -17.13
N THR A 225 -12.37 -6.32 -18.05
CA THR A 225 -11.32 -5.31 -18.17
C THR A 225 -11.89 -3.97 -18.66
N TRP A 226 -11.13 -2.88 -18.49
CA TRP A 226 -11.48 -1.58 -19.06
C TRP A 226 -11.78 -1.65 -20.57
N LEU A 227 -10.98 -2.41 -21.32
CA LEU A 227 -11.11 -2.49 -22.77
C LEU A 227 -12.37 -3.25 -23.17
N GLU A 228 -12.72 -4.33 -22.47
CA GLU A 228 -13.94 -5.09 -22.73
C GLU A 228 -15.19 -4.28 -22.40
N ALA A 229 -15.23 -3.63 -21.24
CA ALA A 229 -16.34 -2.75 -20.87
C ALA A 229 -16.54 -1.65 -21.92
N ARG A 230 -15.45 -1.02 -22.36
CA ARG A 230 -15.49 0.01 -23.41
C ARG A 230 -15.96 -0.55 -24.75
N ASN A 231 -15.45 -1.70 -25.18
CA ASN A 231 -15.78 -2.30 -26.49
C ASN A 231 -17.22 -2.81 -26.53
N ALA A 232 -17.73 -3.31 -25.40
CA ALA A 232 -19.12 -3.74 -25.24
C ALA A 232 -20.12 -2.57 -25.23
N ARG A 233 -19.65 -1.31 -25.28
CA ARG A 233 -20.47 -0.10 -25.09
C ARG A 233 -21.27 -0.17 -23.79
N ALA A 234 -20.60 -0.64 -22.74
CA ALA A 234 -21.16 -0.75 -21.41
C ALA A 234 -21.69 0.62 -20.92
N GLY A 235 -22.66 0.59 -20.00
CA GLY A 235 -23.17 1.80 -19.38
C GLY A 235 -22.12 2.51 -18.52
N ASP A 236 -22.36 3.78 -18.21
CA ASP A 236 -21.42 4.62 -17.44
C ASP A 236 -20.99 3.99 -16.11
N GLN A 237 -21.90 3.28 -15.44
CA GLN A 237 -21.60 2.56 -14.19
C GLN A 237 -20.54 1.47 -14.38
N GLN A 238 -20.72 0.59 -15.36
CA GLN A 238 -19.79 -0.50 -15.65
C GLN A 238 -18.41 0.02 -16.10
N LEU A 239 -18.39 1.12 -16.84
CA LEU A 239 -17.14 1.80 -17.21
C LEU A 239 -16.44 2.37 -15.97
N ALA A 240 -17.19 2.96 -15.04
CA ALA A 240 -16.66 3.47 -13.79
C ALA A 240 -16.14 2.36 -12.88
N GLU A 241 -16.85 1.22 -12.80
CA GLU A 241 -16.43 0.02 -12.06
C GLU A 241 -15.13 -0.56 -12.62
N ALA A 242 -15.00 -0.70 -13.94
CA ALA A 242 -13.76 -1.17 -14.58
C ALA A 242 -12.57 -0.22 -14.34
N MET A 243 -12.81 1.09 -14.34
CA MET A 243 -11.80 2.08 -13.97
C MET A 243 -11.41 2.02 -12.50
N LEU A 244 -12.38 1.83 -11.62
CA LEU A 244 -12.14 1.69 -10.20
C LEU A 244 -11.29 0.45 -9.94
N ASN A 245 -11.63 -0.68 -10.56
CA ASN A 245 -10.86 -1.92 -10.49
C ASN A 245 -9.40 -1.70 -10.91
N THR A 246 -9.19 -1.01 -12.05
CA THR A 246 -7.84 -0.62 -12.53
C THR A 246 -7.10 0.26 -11.51
N SER A 247 -7.80 1.25 -10.94
CA SER A 247 -7.25 2.15 -9.93
C SER A 247 -6.82 1.39 -8.67
N THR A 248 -7.66 0.46 -8.19
CA THR A 248 -7.40 -0.34 -6.98
C THR A 248 -6.21 -1.29 -7.18
N ILE A 249 -6.12 -1.97 -8.33
CA ILE A 249 -4.96 -2.82 -8.65
C ILE A 249 -3.65 -2.01 -8.57
N VAL A 250 -3.64 -0.81 -9.16
CA VAL A 250 -2.45 0.06 -9.14
C VAL A 250 -2.18 0.60 -7.74
N HIS A 251 -3.21 1.01 -7.00
CA HIS A 251 -3.08 1.53 -5.65
C HIS A 251 -2.39 0.53 -4.72
N GLU A 252 -2.93 -0.69 -4.65
CA GLU A 252 -2.37 -1.73 -3.77
C GLU A 252 -1.02 -2.23 -4.28
N GLY A 253 -0.83 -2.33 -5.60
CA GLY A 253 0.45 -2.68 -6.19
C GLY A 253 1.56 -1.66 -5.86
N VAL A 254 1.23 -0.37 -5.78
CA VAL A 254 2.18 0.67 -5.37
C VAL A 254 2.54 0.54 -3.89
N HIS A 255 1.58 0.23 -3.01
CA HIS A 255 1.91 -0.11 -1.62
C HIS A 255 2.91 -1.27 -1.56
N GLN A 256 2.63 -2.35 -2.29
CA GLN A 256 3.54 -3.50 -2.36
C GLN A 256 4.95 -3.08 -2.79
N LEU A 257 5.10 -2.27 -3.84
CA LEU A 257 6.41 -1.79 -4.25
C LEU A 257 7.08 -0.89 -3.20
N CYS A 258 6.36 0.03 -2.57
CA CYS A 258 6.93 0.89 -1.54
C CYS A 258 7.58 0.07 -0.41
N TYR A 259 6.93 -1.02 0.01
CA TYR A 259 7.39 -1.88 1.10
C TYR A 259 8.39 -2.98 0.67
N ASN A 260 8.69 -3.13 -0.62
CA ASN A 260 9.63 -4.14 -1.14
C ASN A 260 10.87 -3.55 -1.83
N THR A 261 10.98 -2.22 -1.90
CA THR A 261 12.05 -1.53 -2.64
C THR A 261 12.99 -0.70 -1.75
N GLY A 262 12.78 -0.75 -0.43
CA GLY A 262 13.51 0.05 0.55
C GLY A 262 12.96 1.47 0.73
N MET A 263 11.85 1.82 0.06
CA MET A 263 11.21 3.13 0.25
C MET A 263 10.53 3.25 1.61
N LEU A 264 9.80 2.21 2.04
CA LEU A 264 9.20 2.09 3.36
C LEU A 264 9.58 0.73 3.96
N ALA A 265 9.73 0.66 5.28
CA ALA A 265 9.98 -0.60 5.97
C ALA A 265 8.67 -1.21 6.49
N ARG A 266 8.47 -2.52 6.25
CA ARG A 266 7.30 -3.25 6.77
C ARG A 266 7.34 -3.28 8.31
N PHE A 267 6.16 -3.14 8.93
CA PHE A 267 6.01 -2.97 10.38
C PHE A 267 6.74 -1.75 10.99
N SER A 268 7.18 -0.79 10.18
CA SER A 268 7.73 0.49 10.69
C SER A 268 6.70 1.62 10.59
N ASP A 269 6.88 2.68 11.39
CA ASP A 269 5.98 3.85 11.40
C ASP A 269 6.05 4.66 10.09
N ALA A 270 5.32 4.21 9.08
CA ALA A 270 5.08 4.94 7.85
C ALA A 270 3.85 5.85 8.00
N PRO A 271 3.99 7.19 7.90
CA PRO A 271 2.85 8.09 7.99
C PRO A 271 1.82 7.81 6.88
N LEU A 272 0.55 7.64 7.26
CA LEU A 272 -0.50 7.26 6.29
C LEU A 272 -0.67 8.30 5.19
N TRP A 273 -0.60 9.59 5.51
CA TRP A 273 -0.72 10.65 4.48
C TRP A 273 0.27 10.46 3.33
N LEU A 274 1.47 9.95 3.62
CA LEU A 274 2.51 9.78 2.62
C LEU A 274 2.38 8.44 1.89
N SER A 275 2.19 7.35 2.63
CA SER A 275 1.98 6.02 2.06
C SER A 275 0.79 6.04 1.09
N GLU A 276 -0.35 6.56 1.54
CA GLU A 276 -1.54 6.76 0.72
C GLU A 276 -1.27 7.78 -0.39
N GLY A 277 -0.70 8.94 -0.04
CA GLY A 277 -0.43 9.99 -1.01
C GLY A 277 0.41 9.52 -2.21
N ILE A 278 1.37 8.59 -2.00
CA ILE A 278 2.15 7.96 -3.08
C ILE A 278 1.26 7.03 -3.90
N ALA A 279 0.51 6.11 -3.29
CA ALA A 279 -0.42 5.24 -4.02
C ALA A 279 -1.41 6.06 -4.87
N LEU A 280 -2.01 7.10 -4.29
CA LEU A 280 -2.91 8.04 -4.94
C LEU A 280 -2.25 8.81 -6.11
N TYR A 281 -0.94 9.10 -6.01
CA TYR A 281 -0.19 9.76 -7.08
C TYR A 281 -0.07 8.86 -8.32
N PHE A 282 -0.05 7.54 -8.13
CA PHE A 282 0.09 6.56 -9.21
C PHE A 282 -1.25 6.03 -9.73
N GLU A 283 -2.30 5.93 -8.93
CA GLU A 283 -3.51 5.15 -9.27
C GLU A 283 -4.39 5.70 -10.40
N THR A 284 -4.20 6.96 -10.81
CA THR A 284 -5.21 7.66 -11.63
C THR A 284 -5.44 6.96 -12.99
N PRO A 285 -6.65 6.44 -13.27
CA PRO A 285 -6.95 5.72 -14.50
C PRO A 285 -6.98 6.64 -15.72
N SER A 286 -6.94 6.04 -16.90
CA SER A 286 -6.94 6.73 -18.19
C SER A 286 -7.70 5.96 -19.26
N GLN A 287 -8.74 6.59 -19.79
CA GLN A 287 -9.53 6.09 -20.94
C GLN A 287 -8.70 5.88 -22.21
N ARG A 288 -7.59 6.62 -22.32
CA ARG A 288 -6.71 6.60 -23.49
C ARG A 288 -5.71 5.43 -23.47
N SER A 289 -5.57 4.75 -22.34
CA SER A 289 -4.67 3.62 -22.20
C SER A 289 -5.34 2.29 -22.53
N ARG A 290 -4.56 1.34 -23.07
CA ARG A 290 -5.02 -0.03 -23.32
C ARG A 290 -5.30 -0.79 -22.03
N THR A 291 -4.44 -0.62 -21.02
CA THR A 291 -4.61 -1.22 -19.70
C THR A 291 -5.58 -0.45 -18.80
N GLY A 292 -6.14 0.67 -19.28
CA GLY A 292 -6.98 1.55 -18.48
C GLY A 292 -6.20 2.42 -17.49
N TRP A 293 -4.88 2.29 -17.40
CA TRP A 293 -4.04 3.06 -16.48
C TRP A 293 -3.20 4.13 -17.18
N GLY A 294 -3.09 5.31 -16.57
CA GLY A 294 -2.55 6.51 -17.21
C GLY A 294 -1.09 6.86 -16.91
N GLY A 295 -0.41 6.11 -16.03
CA GLY A 295 0.90 6.46 -15.48
C GLY A 295 0.80 7.35 -14.22
N SER A 296 1.96 7.69 -13.65
CA SER A 296 2.09 8.49 -12.42
C SER A 296 1.81 9.98 -12.62
N GLY A 297 1.42 10.66 -11.55
CA GLY A 297 1.38 12.13 -11.45
C GLY A 297 0.25 12.85 -12.20
N ARG A 298 -0.74 12.10 -12.66
CA ARG A 298 -1.94 12.63 -13.32
C ARG A 298 -2.86 13.33 -12.33
N ILE A 299 -3.74 14.17 -12.86
CA ILE A 299 -4.71 14.92 -12.07
C ILE A 299 -5.94 14.07 -11.83
N ASN A 300 -6.22 13.81 -10.55
CA ASN A 300 -7.49 13.24 -10.12
C ASN A 300 -8.49 14.37 -9.88
N ASN A 301 -9.43 14.55 -10.82
CA ASN A 301 -10.40 15.64 -10.76
C ASN A 301 -11.29 15.56 -9.50
N SER A 302 -11.71 14.36 -9.09
CA SER A 302 -12.56 14.16 -7.91
C SER A 302 -11.86 14.66 -6.64
N ARG A 303 -10.60 14.25 -6.42
CA ARG A 303 -9.82 14.71 -5.26
C ARG A 303 -9.48 16.20 -5.34
N LEU A 304 -9.17 16.72 -6.53
CA LEU A 304 -8.91 18.15 -6.70
C LEU A 304 -10.13 19.00 -6.34
N PHE A 305 -11.33 18.62 -6.80
CA PHE A 305 -12.55 19.35 -6.48
C PHE A 305 -12.92 19.22 -5.00
N ARG A 306 -12.80 18.01 -4.43
CA ARG A 306 -13.01 17.78 -3.00
C ARG A 306 -12.10 18.66 -2.14
N PHE A 307 -10.80 18.66 -2.41
CA PHE A 307 -9.87 19.45 -1.61
C PHE A 307 -10.10 20.96 -1.78
N ARG A 308 -10.50 21.44 -2.96
CA ARG A 308 -10.88 22.85 -3.14
C ARG A 308 -12.10 23.21 -2.30
N ASP A 309 -13.12 22.35 -2.28
CA ASP A 309 -14.30 22.54 -1.45
C ASP A 309 -13.93 22.57 0.05
N PHE A 310 -13.08 21.63 0.49
CA PHE A 310 -12.54 21.60 1.84
C PHE A 310 -11.76 22.87 2.18
N MET A 311 -10.85 23.30 1.30
CA MET A 311 -10.04 24.51 1.45
C MET A 311 -10.90 25.78 1.60
N ASP A 312 -12.02 25.88 0.87
CA ASP A 312 -12.86 27.07 0.85
C ASP A 312 -13.84 27.14 2.03
N LYS A 313 -14.22 26.00 2.62
CA LYS A 313 -15.30 25.93 3.63
C LYS A 313 -14.84 25.59 5.04
N GLU A 314 -13.97 24.59 5.19
CA GLU A 314 -13.84 23.84 6.44
C GLU A 314 -12.39 23.53 6.83
N ARG A 315 -11.40 23.84 5.98
CA ARG A 315 -10.00 23.50 6.24
C ARG A 315 -9.42 24.37 7.36
N PRO A 316 -9.00 23.79 8.49
CA PRO A 316 -8.41 24.56 9.58
C PRO A 316 -6.98 25.01 9.23
N ASP A 317 -6.51 26.08 9.87
CA ASP A 317 -5.16 26.62 9.65
C ASP A 317 -4.05 25.62 9.99
N ASN A 318 -4.28 24.72 10.95
CA ASN A 318 -3.32 23.66 11.33
C ASN A 318 -3.52 22.34 10.55
N SER A 319 -4.26 22.36 9.44
CA SER A 319 -4.60 21.15 8.67
C SER A 319 -3.34 20.40 8.21
N LEU A 320 -2.31 21.11 7.75
CA LEU A 320 -1.08 20.46 7.30
C LEU A 320 -0.33 19.77 8.46
N THR A 321 -0.19 20.45 9.60
CA THR A 321 0.45 19.89 10.79
C THR A 321 -0.28 18.64 11.29
N THR A 322 -1.61 18.72 11.42
CA THR A 322 -2.42 17.60 11.90
C THR A 322 -2.46 16.41 10.93
N LEU A 323 -2.27 16.65 9.63
CA LEU A 323 -2.12 15.59 8.63
C LEU A 323 -0.79 14.83 8.78
N ILE A 324 0.29 15.57 9.04
CA ILE A 324 1.64 15.00 9.11
C ILE A 324 1.89 14.31 10.45
N SER A 325 1.44 14.92 11.55
CA SER A 325 1.80 14.49 12.90
C SER A 325 0.90 13.38 13.46
N SER A 326 -0.18 13.02 12.77
CA SER A 326 -1.15 12.00 13.23
C SER A 326 -1.90 11.35 12.08
N ASN A 327 -2.26 10.08 12.25
CA ASN A 327 -3.12 9.35 11.32
C ASN A 327 -4.62 9.63 11.53
N SER A 328 -4.99 10.28 12.64
CA SER A 328 -6.37 10.41 13.09
C SER A 328 -7.33 10.95 12.03
N ARG A 329 -6.87 11.85 11.16
CA ARG A 329 -7.71 12.41 10.09
C ARG A 329 -8.02 11.42 8.96
N LEU A 330 -7.15 10.44 8.72
CA LEU A 330 -7.37 9.37 7.75
C LEU A 330 -8.18 8.22 8.34
N GLU A 331 -8.06 7.98 9.65
CA GLU A 331 -8.75 6.89 10.38
C GLU A 331 -10.19 7.23 10.82
N GLN A 332 -10.61 8.49 10.71
CA GLN A 332 -11.97 8.93 11.05
C GLN A 332 -12.82 9.06 9.80
N GLN A 333 -13.99 8.40 9.80
CA GLN A 333 -14.91 8.36 8.66
C GLN A 333 -15.29 9.76 8.15
N GLU A 334 -15.51 10.71 9.06
CA GLU A 334 -15.96 12.07 8.77
C GLU A 334 -14.87 12.89 8.06
N THR A 335 -13.60 12.68 8.40
CA THR A 335 -12.48 13.47 7.88
C THR A 335 -11.68 12.78 6.79
N ALA A 336 -11.77 11.45 6.68
CA ALA A 336 -10.95 10.61 5.83
C ALA A 336 -10.93 11.11 4.39
N LEU A 337 -12.09 11.33 3.76
CA LEU A 337 -12.16 11.73 2.35
C LEU A 337 -11.40 13.03 2.06
N ASN A 338 -11.47 14.00 2.97
CA ASN A 338 -10.74 15.26 2.84
C ASN A 338 -9.24 15.06 3.12
N ALA A 339 -8.87 14.22 4.08
CA ALA A 339 -7.49 13.87 4.40
C ALA A 339 -6.80 13.10 3.25
N TYR A 340 -7.48 12.16 2.59
CA TYR A 340 -6.99 11.48 1.38
C TYR A 340 -6.82 12.46 0.21
N ALA A 341 -7.75 13.40 0.02
CA ALA A 341 -7.63 14.42 -1.01
C ALA A 341 -6.45 15.38 -0.76
N GLU A 342 -6.24 15.78 0.50
CA GLU A 342 -5.09 16.59 0.92
C GLU A 342 -3.78 15.81 0.78
N SER A 343 -3.74 14.54 1.19
CA SER A 343 -2.58 13.64 1.07
C SER A 343 -2.13 13.50 -0.39
N TRP A 344 -3.06 13.25 -1.31
CA TRP A 344 -2.76 13.20 -2.74
C TRP A 344 -2.17 14.52 -3.27
N LEU A 345 -2.79 15.65 -2.94
CA LEU A 345 -2.34 16.95 -3.42
C LEU A 345 -1.00 17.35 -2.81
N PHE A 346 -0.81 17.08 -1.52
CA PHE A 346 0.42 17.41 -0.82
C PHE A 346 1.57 16.56 -1.35
N THR A 347 1.40 15.23 -1.48
CA THR A 347 2.40 14.39 -2.15
C THR A 347 2.66 14.83 -3.58
N SER A 348 1.62 15.18 -4.35
CA SER A 348 1.78 15.74 -5.70
C SER A 348 2.58 17.05 -5.75
N PHE A 349 2.39 17.92 -4.75
CA PHE A 349 3.15 19.14 -4.57
C PHE A 349 4.61 18.83 -4.25
N LEU A 350 4.86 17.95 -3.28
CA LEU A 350 6.21 17.58 -2.87
C LEU A 350 6.99 16.95 -4.03
N MET A 351 6.38 16.00 -4.75
CA MET A 351 6.95 15.37 -5.94
C MET A 351 7.37 16.40 -7.00
N LYS A 352 6.61 17.50 -7.17
CA LYS A 352 6.85 18.51 -8.22
C LYS A 352 7.68 19.71 -7.77
N ARG A 353 7.73 20.03 -6.48
CA ARG A 353 8.29 21.29 -5.94
C ARG A 353 9.29 21.12 -4.81
N ARG A 354 9.29 19.97 -4.13
CA ARG A 354 10.12 19.66 -2.94
C ARG A 354 10.67 18.23 -3.02
N ARG A 355 11.09 17.82 -4.21
CA ARG A 355 11.45 16.42 -4.50
C ARG A 355 12.63 15.93 -3.68
N GLN A 356 13.69 16.73 -3.55
CA GLN A 356 14.87 16.39 -2.74
C GLN A 356 14.53 16.24 -1.25
N ASN A 357 13.70 17.15 -0.70
CA ASN A 357 13.23 17.04 0.68
C ASN A 357 12.37 15.79 0.89
N LEU A 358 11.50 15.47 -0.08
CA LEU A 358 10.71 14.23 -0.04
C LEU A 358 11.58 12.98 -0.11
N GLU A 359 12.62 12.96 -0.94
CA GLU A 359 13.59 11.86 -1.01
C GLU A 359 14.36 11.69 0.30
N THR A 360 14.76 12.80 0.93
CA THR A 360 15.41 12.79 2.25
C THR A 360 14.48 12.20 3.31
N TYR A 361 13.21 12.61 3.30
CA TYR A 361 12.21 12.11 4.24
C TYR A 361 11.89 10.62 4.01
N LEU A 362 11.73 10.20 2.75
CA LEU A 362 11.50 8.78 2.43
C LEU A 362 12.68 7.91 2.82
N LYS A 363 13.92 8.41 2.66
CA LYS A 363 15.10 7.68 3.11
C LYS A 363 15.07 7.43 4.63
N SER A 364 14.73 8.43 5.43
CA SER A 364 14.64 8.24 6.89
C SER A 364 13.51 7.30 7.29
N LEU A 365 12.38 7.32 6.56
CA LEU A 365 11.27 6.38 6.77
C LEU A 365 11.65 4.93 6.42
N GLY A 366 12.39 4.72 5.32
CA GLY A 366 12.89 3.39 4.91
C GLY A 366 13.90 2.79 5.90
N GLU A 367 14.58 3.64 6.69
CA GLU A 367 15.55 3.25 7.72
C GLU A 367 14.90 3.01 9.11
N LYS A 368 13.59 3.21 9.26
CA LYS A 368 12.90 3.02 10.55
C LYS A 368 12.94 1.57 11.01
N THR A 369 13.12 1.41 12.32
CA THR A 369 13.10 0.09 12.97
C THR A 369 11.66 -0.45 13.04
N PRO A 370 11.41 -1.69 12.60
CA PRO A 370 10.11 -2.34 12.78
C PRO A 370 9.65 -2.40 14.24
N PHE A 371 8.33 -2.33 14.47
CA PHE A 371 7.65 -2.31 15.76
C PHE A 371 7.95 -1.11 16.67
N VAL A 372 8.58 -0.07 16.14
CA VAL A 372 8.72 1.22 16.82
C VAL A 372 7.71 2.19 16.21
N TRP A 373 6.71 2.57 17.01
CA TRP A 373 5.69 3.54 16.63
C TRP A 373 6.04 4.93 17.15
N ASP A 374 6.15 5.89 16.24
CA ASP A 374 6.49 7.27 16.59
C ASP A 374 5.25 7.99 17.13
N ASP A 375 5.46 8.82 18.16
CA ASP A 375 4.45 9.75 18.63
C ASP A 375 4.35 10.99 17.72
N THR A 376 3.38 11.86 18.03
CA THR A 376 3.16 13.12 17.31
C THR A 376 4.40 14.00 17.25
N ALA A 377 5.16 14.10 18.35
CA ALA A 377 6.32 14.98 18.41
C ALA A 377 7.47 14.45 17.54
N LYS A 378 7.70 13.14 17.56
CA LYS A 378 8.71 12.47 16.75
C LYS A 378 8.37 12.56 15.26
N ARG A 379 7.11 12.33 14.85
CA ARG A 379 6.68 12.52 13.45
C ARG A 379 6.88 13.95 12.96
N THR A 380 6.55 14.94 13.79
CA THR A 380 6.82 16.35 13.48
C THR A 380 8.32 16.62 13.34
N SER A 381 9.14 16.12 14.27
CA SER A 381 10.60 16.32 14.24
C SER A 381 11.23 15.68 12.99
N ASP A 382 10.82 14.48 12.61
CA ASP A 382 11.32 13.80 11.41
C ASP A 382 10.97 14.58 10.14
N PHE A 383 9.75 15.11 10.08
CA PHE A 383 9.31 15.94 8.96
C PHE A 383 10.11 17.25 8.90
N GLU A 384 10.27 17.94 10.03
CA GLU A 384 11.05 19.18 10.11
C GLU A 384 12.53 18.97 9.74
N ALA A 385 13.10 17.81 10.04
CA ALA A 385 14.47 17.46 9.64
C ALA A 385 14.63 17.46 8.11
N ALA A 386 13.59 17.08 7.37
CA ALA A 386 13.61 17.04 5.91
C ALA A 386 13.13 18.34 5.25
N PHE A 387 12.14 19.03 5.84
CA PHE A 387 11.44 20.17 5.20
C PHE A 387 11.71 21.52 5.86
N GLY A 388 12.37 21.55 7.03
CA GLY A 388 12.55 22.75 7.85
C GLY A 388 11.34 23.06 8.74
N LYS A 389 11.45 24.13 9.53
CA LYS A 389 10.45 24.54 10.54
C LYS A 389 9.50 25.64 10.06
N GLU A 390 9.66 26.11 8.83
CA GLU A 390 8.85 27.19 8.25
C GLU A 390 7.53 26.65 7.68
N TRP A 391 6.69 26.11 8.57
CA TRP A 391 5.42 25.47 8.24
C TRP A 391 4.48 26.39 7.45
N GLU A 392 4.37 27.66 7.85
CA GLU A 392 3.51 28.62 7.17
C GLU A 392 3.90 28.85 5.70
N ASP A 393 5.20 28.91 5.42
CA ASP A 393 5.70 29.16 4.06
C ASP A 393 5.49 27.92 3.19
N LEU A 394 5.74 26.73 3.74
CA LEU A 394 5.43 25.48 3.07
C LEU A 394 3.94 25.36 2.73
N GLU A 395 3.07 25.73 3.67
CA GLU A 395 1.62 25.73 3.48
C GLU A 395 1.17 26.75 2.44
N LYS A 396 1.68 27.99 2.48
CA LYS A 396 1.41 29.01 1.47
C LYS A 396 1.81 28.52 0.08
N GLU A 397 2.98 27.89 -0.06
CA GLU A 397 3.43 27.31 -1.33
C GLU A 397 2.54 26.17 -1.80
N PHE A 398 2.16 25.26 -0.90
CA PHE A 398 1.26 24.15 -1.19
C PHE A 398 -0.11 24.64 -1.69
N LEU A 399 -0.76 25.56 -0.96
CA LEU A 399 -2.07 26.08 -1.35
C LEU A 399 -1.99 26.87 -2.67
N ASN A 400 -0.91 27.60 -2.91
CA ASN A 400 -0.68 28.28 -4.19
C ASN A 400 -0.49 27.30 -5.35
N PHE A 401 0.19 26.17 -5.13
CA PHE A 401 0.26 25.09 -6.11
C PHE A 401 -1.13 24.55 -6.46
N VAL A 402 -1.97 24.27 -5.45
CA VAL A 402 -3.35 23.77 -5.65
C VAL A 402 -4.21 24.74 -6.45
N ARG A 403 -4.14 26.05 -6.16
CA ARG A 403 -4.89 27.09 -6.89
C ARG A 403 -4.50 27.15 -8.38
N ARG A 404 -3.25 26.83 -8.71
CA ARG A 404 -2.73 26.85 -10.10
C ARG A 404 -3.03 25.59 -10.90
N LEU A 405 -3.37 24.47 -10.25
CA LEU A 405 -3.70 23.23 -10.95
C LEU A 405 -4.94 23.40 -11.83
N ARG A 406 -4.91 22.83 -13.03
CA ARG A 406 -6.06 22.80 -13.94
C ARG A 406 -6.64 21.39 -13.96
N PRO A 407 -7.96 21.20 -13.85
CA PRO A 407 -8.56 19.87 -14.01
C PRO A 407 -8.08 19.20 -15.31
N SER A 408 -7.92 17.89 -15.28
CA SER A 408 -7.68 17.13 -16.51
C SER A 408 -8.90 17.29 -17.42
N ARG A 409 -8.63 17.57 -18.70
CA ARG A 409 -9.63 17.50 -19.78
C ARG A 409 -10.02 16.07 -20.11
#